data_AF-A0A7W7QMK1-F1
#
_entry.id   AF-A0A7W7QMK1-F1
#
_cell.length_a   1.000
_cell.length_b   1.000
_cell.length_c   1.000
_cell.angle_alpha   90.00
_cell.angle_beta   90.00
_cell.angle_gamma   90.00
#
_symmetry.space_group_name_H-M   'P 1'
#
loop_
_entity.id
_entity.type
_entity.pdbx_description
1 polymer ?
#
loop_
_entity_poly.entity_id
_entity_poly.type
_entity_poly.pdbx_seq_one_letter_code
_entity_poly.pdbx_strand_id
1 'polypeptide(L)' 'METVIALLFVVAVLVCLDRLMLWLEARGHVRWRRTGRRDLSAAPTAELDSLLEESRHP' A
#
# COMPACT_ATOMS: atom_id res chain seq x y z
N MET A 1 12.03 0.68 35.75
CA MET A 1 12.84 1.42 34.76
C MET A 1 13.22 0.54 33.58
N GLU A 2 13.83 -0.63 33.83
CA GLU A 2 14.26 -1.57 32.79
C GLU A 2 13.15 -2.03 31.84
N THR A 3 11.97 -2.40 32.37
CA THR A 3 10.81 -2.82 31.57
C THR A 3 10.28 -1.72 30.65
N VAL A 4 10.28 -0.47 31.11
CA VAL A 4 9.85 0.69 30.32
C VAL A 4 10.82 0.94 29.18
N ILE A 5 12.12 0.84 29.43
CA ILE A 5 13.16 0.98 28.40
C ILE A 5 13.02 -0.14 27.34
N ALA A 6 12.81 -1.38 27.78
CA ALA A 6 12.59 -2.51 26.87
C ALA A 6 11.35 -2.29 26.00
N LEU A 7 10.23 -1.82 26.57
CA LEU A 7 9.02 -1.51 25.82
C LEU A 7 9.24 -0.39 24.80
N LEU A 8 9.92 0.69 25.19
CA LEU A 8 10.23 1.79 24.27
C LEU A 8 11.15 1.33 23.12
N PHE A 9 12.11 0.46 23.42
CA PHE A 9 12.98 -0.12 22.40
C PHE A 9 12.19 -0.96 21.40
N VAL A 10 11.28 -1.82 21.88
CA VAL A 10 10.40 -2.63 21.02
C VAL A 10 9.55 -1.73 20.13
N VAL A 11 8.93 -0.70 20.68
CA VAL A 11 8.13 0.27 19.90
C VAL A 11 8.98 0.99 18.86
N ALA A 12 10.18 1.45 19.23
CA ALA A 12 11.09 2.12 18.31
C ALA A 12 11.51 1.20 17.15
N VAL A 13 11.85 -0.06 17.45
CA VAL A 13 12.19 -1.08 16.45
C VAL A 13 11.02 -1.31 15.49
N LEU A 14 9.79 -1.49 16.01
CA LEU A 14 8.61 -1.69 15.18
C LEU A 14 8.35 -0.51 14.23
N VAL A 15 8.48 0.73 14.72
CA VAL A 15 8.32 1.94 13.90
C VAL A 15 9.40 2.03 12.82
N CYS A 16 10.64 1.70 13.15
CA CYS A 16 11.73 1.67 12.16
C CYS A 16 11.49 0.63 11.07
N LEU A 17 11.03 -0.58 11.41
CA LEU A 17 10.69 -1.61 10.43
C LEU A 17 9.55 -1.17 9.51
N ASP A 18 8.48 -0.59 10.06
CA ASP A 18 7.35 -0.09 9.29
C ASP A 18 7.80 0.97 8.26
N ARG A 19 8.59 1.95 8.71
CA ARG A 19 9.13 3.00 7.82
C ARG A 19 10.09 2.46 6.78
N LEU A 20 10.95 1.50 7.15
CA LEU A 20 11.86 0.85 6.21
C LEU A 20 11.10 0.06 5.14
N MET A 21 10.04 -0.66 5.54
CA MET A 21 9.19 -1.41 4.64
C MET A 21 8.50 -0.49 3.62
N LEU A 22 7.94 0.63 4.09
CA LEU A 22 7.34 1.65 3.22
C LEU A 22 8.35 2.24 2.23
N TRP A 23 9.57 2.48 2.68
CA TRP A 23 10.63 3.01 1.83
C TRP A 23 11.10 2.01 0.77
N LEU A 24 11.19 0.73 1.13
CA LEU A 24 11.47 -0.36 0.19
C LEU A 24 10.35 -0.53 -0.84
N GLU A 25 9.09 -0.33 -0.45
CA GLU A 25 7.96 -0.30 -1.38
C GLU A 25 8.01 0.91 -2.31
N ALA A 26 8.34 2.10 -1.79
CA ALA A 26 8.47 3.32 -2.59
C ALA A 26 9.58 3.25 -3.65
N ARG A 27 10.68 2.53 -3.36
CA ARG A 27 11.75 2.25 -4.34
C ARG A 27 11.43 1.13 -5.32
N GLY A 28 10.27 0.48 -5.20
CA GLY A 28 9.87 -0.63 -6.07
C GLY A 28 10.61 -1.94 -5.80
N HIS A 29 11.38 -2.04 -4.72
CA HIS A 29 12.08 -3.28 -4.36
C HIS A 29 11.15 -4.34 -3.75
N VAL A 30 10.06 -3.89 -3.09
CA VAL A 30 9.15 -4.80 -2.39
C VAL A 30 7.70 -4.38 -2.66
N ARG A 31 6.92 -5.19 -3.37
CA ARG A 31 5.49 -4.93 -3.64
C ARG A 31 4.58 -5.37 -2.48
N TRP A 32 4.99 -5.21 -1.22
CA TRP A 32 4.32 -5.83 -0.07
C TRP A 32 2.81 -5.54 0.01
N ARG A 33 2.41 -4.26 -0.12
CA ARG A 33 0.99 -3.86 -0.07
C ARG A 33 0.21 -4.21 -1.34
N ARG A 34 0.89 -4.59 -2.43
CA ARG A 34 0.28 -4.89 -3.74
C ARG A 34 0.39 -6.35 -4.17
N THR A 35 1.03 -7.24 -3.40
CA THR A 35 1.19 -8.67 -3.75
C THR A 35 -0.12 -9.46 -3.83
N GLY A 36 -1.28 -8.87 -3.47
CA GLY A 36 -2.60 -9.49 -3.64
C GLY A 36 -3.64 -8.63 -4.34
N ARG A 37 -3.28 -7.42 -4.80
CA ARG A 37 -4.24 -6.53 -5.46
C ARG A 37 -4.16 -6.79 -6.97
N ARG A 38 -5.27 -7.27 -7.55
CA ARG A 38 -5.46 -7.44 -9.00
C ARG A 38 -4.94 -6.20 -9.71
N ASP A 39 -4.06 -6.38 -10.69
CA ASP A 39 -3.50 -5.29 -11.47
C ASP A 39 -4.64 -4.70 -12.31
N LEU A 40 -5.26 -3.62 -11.81
CA LEU A 40 -6.35 -2.93 -12.48
C LEU A 40 -5.88 -2.26 -13.79
N SER A 41 -4.57 -2.17 -14.02
CA SER A 41 -4.03 -1.75 -15.33
C SER A 41 -4.27 -2.78 -16.44
N ALA A 42 -4.56 -4.03 -16.08
CA ALA A 42 -4.92 -5.09 -17.01
C ALA A 42 -6.45 -5.28 -17.15
N ALA A 43 -7.25 -4.52 -16.40
CA ALA A 43 -8.70 -4.45 -16.62
C ALA A 43 -8.97 -3.46 -17.77
N PRO A 44 -9.82 -3.81 -18.75
CA PRO A 44 -10.04 -2.97 -19.92
C PRO A 44 -10.64 -1.63 -19.49
N THR A 45 -9.84 -0.57 -19.54
CA THR A 45 -10.28 0.82 -19.28
C THR A 45 -11.44 1.23 -20.19
N ALA A 46 -11.61 0.55 -21.33
CA ALA A 46 -12.73 0.71 -22.25
C ALA A 46 -14.12 0.44 -21.62
N GLU A 47 -14.21 -0.46 -20.63
CA GLU A 47 -15.48 -0.76 -19.95
C GLU A 47 -15.86 0.34 -18.95
N LEU A 48 -14.88 1.01 -18.35
CA LEU A 48 -15.14 2.12 -17.43
C LEU A 48 -15.54 3.40 -18.17
N ASP A 49 -14.90 3.69 -19.31
CA ASP A 49 -15.26 4.85 -20.14
C ASP A 49 -16.68 4.72 -20.71
N SER A 50 -17.08 3.53 -21.15
CA SER A 50 -18.45 3.29 -21.66
C SER A 50 -19.52 3.45 -20.57
N LEU A 51 -19.28 2.96 -19.36
CA LEU A 51 -20.20 3.17 -18.22
C LEU A 51 -20.30 4.64 -17.78
N LEU A 52 -19.22 5.41 -17.91
CA LEU A 52 -19.19 6.84 -17.63
C LEU A 52 -19.87 7.67 -18.71
N GLU A 53 -19.82 7.25 -19.97
CA GLU A 53 -20.55 7.89 -21.07
C GLU A 53 -22.06 7.60 -21.00
N GLU A 54 -22.45 6.37 -20.67
CA GLU A 54 -23.86 5.98 -20.47
C GLU A 54 -24.50 6.76 -19.32
N SER A 55 -23.78 6.96 -18.21
CA SER A 55 -24.27 7.75 -17.07
C SER A 55 -24.24 9.27 -17.29
N ARG A 56 -23.59 9.75 -18.36
CA ARG A 56 -23.54 11.17 -18.74
C ARG A 56 -24.69 11.57 -19.68
N HIS A 57 -25.39 10.60 -20.28
CA HIS A 57 -26.57 10.87 -21.11
C HIS A 57 -27.85 10.34 -20.42
N PRO A 58 -28.73 11.22 -19.89
CA PRO A 58 -30.03 10.82 -19.37
C PRO A 58 -31.00 10.39 -20.49
#